data_AF-A0A2G8K5V2-F1
#
_entry.id   AF-A0A2G8K5V2-F1
#
_cell.length_a   1.000
_cell.length_b   1.000
_cell.length_c   1.000
_cell.angle_alpha   90.00
_cell.angle_beta   90.00
_cell.angle_gamma   90.00
#
_symmetry.space_group_name_H-M   'P 1'
#
loop_
_entity.id
_entity.type
_entity.pdbx_description
1 polymer ?
#
loop_
_entity_poly.entity_id
_entity_poly.type
_entity_poly.pdbx_seq_one_letter_code
_entity_poly.pdbx_strand_id
1 'polypeptide(L)'
;MTDPDEVARRWGERKSKPNMNYDKLSRALRYYYDKNIMTKVHGKRYAYKFDFAGLAQAMQPVQTDPSMYRYPPMCLTCPDTTTTHQSSTSSEHHTVHE
;
A
#
# COMPACT_ATOMS: atom_id res chain seq x y z
N MET A 1 0.07 25.25 -1.71
CA MET A 1 0.97 24.89 -0.59
C MET A 1 2.28 25.61 -0.79
N THR A 2 2.79 26.23 0.26
CA THR A 2 4.05 27.00 0.23
C THR A 2 5.27 26.08 0.29
N ASP A 3 5.17 24.93 0.98
CA ASP A 3 6.23 23.92 1.07
C ASP A 3 5.63 22.50 0.88
N PRO A 4 5.78 21.89 -0.31
CA PRO A 4 5.30 20.53 -0.58
C PRO A 4 6.14 19.43 0.11
N ASP A 5 7.41 19.71 0.41
CA ASP A 5 8.34 18.72 0.97
C ASP A 5 8.09 18.54 2.46
N GLU A 6 7.85 19.63 3.20
CA GLU A 6 7.50 19.55 4.62
C GLU A 6 6.18 18.80 4.85
N VAL A 7 5.21 18.97 3.93
CA VAL A 7 3.95 18.21 3.96
C VAL A 7 4.22 16.72 3.78
N ALA A 8 5.08 16.36 2.83
CA ALA A 8 5.46 14.97 2.61
C ALA A 8 6.25 14.38 3.79
N ARG A 9 7.15 15.17 4.39
CA ARG A 9 7.91 14.77 5.58
C ARG A 9 6.99 14.47 6.76
N ARG A 10 6.07 15.39 7.10
CA ARG A 10 5.08 15.19 8.19
C ARG A 10 4.15 14.02 7.91
N TRP A 11 3.75 13.83 6.66
CA TRP A 11 2.95 12.67 6.27
C TRP A 11 3.74 11.36 6.44
N GLY A 12 5.02 11.37 6.05
CA GLY A 12 5.95 10.26 6.27
C GLY A 12 6.11 9.93 7.75
N GLU A 13 6.38 10.94 8.58
CA GLU A 13 6.48 10.82 10.04
C GLU A 13 5.21 10.19 10.65
N ARG A 14 4.03 10.73 10.34
CA ARG A 14 2.74 10.21 10.82
C ARG A 14 2.48 8.75 10.42
N LYS A 15 2.95 8.33 9.25
CA LYS A 15 2.74 6.98 8.71
C LYS A 15 3.95 6.06 8.91
N SER A 16 4.98 6.51 9.65
CA SER A 16 6.26 5.80 9.84
C SER A 16 6.93 5.38 8.52
N LYS A 17 6.87 6.26 7.50
CA LYS A 17 7.51 6.08 6.19
C LYS A 17 8.61 7.14 6.03
N PRO A 18 9.85 6.88 6.49
CA PRO A 18 10.93 7.88 6.53
C PRO A 18 11.37 8.35 5.14
N ASN A 19 11.23 7.51 4.12
CA ASN A 19 11.57 7.83 2.72
C ASN A 19 10.38 8.41 1.93
N MET A 20 9.46 9.10 2.61
CA MET A 20 8.33 9.81 1.99
C MET A 20 8.82 11.11 1.36
N ASN A 21 8.35 11.41 0.15
CA ASN A 21 8.63 12.64 -0.57
C ASN A 21 7.38 13.11 -1.32
N TYR A 22 7.44 14.31 -1.91
CA TYR A 22 6.30 14.87 -2.60
C TYR A 22 5.86 14.03 -3.81
N ASP A 23 6.77 13.42 -4.57
CA ASP A 23 6.40 12.59 -5.72
C ASP A 23 5.51 11.41 -5.32
N LYS A 24 5.89 10.68 -4.26
CA LYS A 24 5.11 9.56 -3.73
C LYS A 24 3.78 10.02 -3.13
N LEU A 25 3.79 11.13 -2.39
CA LEU A 25 2.57 11.70 -1.82
C LEU A 25 1.61 12.17 -2.92
N SER A 26 2.13 12.87 -3.93
CA SER A 26 1.34 13.37 -5.05
C SER A 26 0.70 12.23 -5.84
N ARG A 27 1.38 11.07 -5.95
CA ARG A 27 0.80 9.86 -6.54
C ARG A 27 -0.42 9.36 -5.76
N ALA A 28 -0.38 9.43 -4.43
CA ALA A 28 -1.52 9.07 -3.56
C ALA A 28 -2.68 10.06 -3.73
N LEU A 29 -2.39 11.37 -3.80
CA LEU A 29 -3.41 12.40 -4.00
C LEU A 29 -4.18 12.23 -5.32
N ARG A 30 -3.52 11.72 -6.38
CA ARG A 30 -4.20 11.47 -7.67
C ARG A 30 -5.30 10.41 -7.56
N TYR A 31 -5.19 9.45 -6.63
CA TYR A 31 -6.26 8.47 -6.41
C TYR A 31 -7.53 9.08 -5.81
N TYR A 32 -7.47 10.32 -5.34
CA TYR A 32 -8.65 11.02 -4.82
C TYR A 32 -9.47 11.75 -5.88
N TYR A 33 -8.97 11.85 -7.12
CA TYR A 33 -9.68 12.54 -8.20
C TYR A 33 -10.94 11.78 -8.61
N ASP A 34 -10.78 10.49 -8.92
CA ASP A 34 -11.88 9.61 -9.34
C ASP A 34 -12.85 9.31 -8.19
N LYS A 35 -12.40 9.53 -6.94
CA LYS A 35 -13.23 9.38 -5.73
C LYS A 35 -13.97 10.64 -5.33
N ASN A 36 -13.87 11.72 -6.12
CA ASN A 36 -14.49 13.02 -5.84
C ASN A 36 -14.15 13.58 -4.44
N ILE A 37 -12.96 13.26 -3.89
CA ILE A 37 -12.55 13.77 -2.57
C ILE A 37 -11.80 15.09 -2.74
N MET A 38 -10.98 15.19 -3.80
CA MET A 38 -10.28 16.42 -4.18
C MET A 38 -9.93 16.42 -5.66
N THR A 39 -9.57 17.58 -6.19
CA THR A 39 -9.13 17.77 -7.57
C THR A 39 -7.87 18.62 -7.65
N LYS A 40 -7.11 18.47 -8.74
CA LYS A 40 -5.97 19.33 -9.03
C LYS A 40 -6.43 20.67 -9.57
N VAL A 41 -5.86 21.76 -9.06
CA VAL A 41 -6.02 23.08 -9.71
C VAL A 41 -4.97 23.20 -10.82
N HIS A 42 -5.43 23.17 -12.07
CA HIS A 42 -4.55 23.36 -13.24
C HIS A 42 -4.04 24.80 -13.30
N GLY A 43 -2.86 24.99 -13.91
CA GLY A 43 -2.18 26.30 -13.95
C GLY A 43 -1.53 26.73 -12.63
N LYS A 44 -1.74 26.00 -11.52
CA LYS A 44 -1.12 26.29 -10.21
C LYS A 44 -0.34 25.09 -9.66
N ARG A 45 0.95 25.30 -9.40
CA ARG A 45 1.80 24.30 -8.73
C ARG A 45 1.31 24.08 -7.30
N TYR A 46 1.30 22.82 -6.86
CA TYR A 46 0.98 22.43 -5.48
C TYR A 46 -0.39 22.92 -4.93
N ALA A 47 -1.33 23.26 -5.82
CA ALA A 47 -2.70 23.64 -5.49
C ALA A 47 -3.69 22.51 -5.76
N TYR A 48 -4.57 22.26 -4.80
CA TYR A 48 -5.62 21.24 -4.81
C TYR A 48 -6.88 21.82 -4.18
N LYS A 49 -8.06 21.32 -4.58
CA LYS A 49 -9.36 21.75 -4.05
C LYS A 49 -10.11 20.54 -3.54
N PHE A 50 -10.57 20.58 -2.29
CA PHE A 50 -11.44 19.55 -1.73
C PHE A 50 -12.86 19.66 -2.31
N ASP A 51 -13.49 18.51 -2.49
CA ASP A 51 -14.93 18.42 -2.75
C ASP A 51 -15.59 17.85 -1.48
N PHE A 52 -16.36 18.70 -0.81
CA PHE A 52 -16.94 18.38 0.49
C PHE A 52 -18.03 17.30 0.39
N ALA A 53 -18.70 17.18 -0.76
CA ALA A 53 -19.73 16.15 -0.94
C ALA A 53 -19.09 14.75 -1.00
N GLY A 54 -18.07 14.57 -1.84
CA GLY A 54 -17.35 13.29 -1.91
C GLY A 54 -16.52 13.01 -0.66
N LEU A 55 -15.99 14.03 0.01
CA LEU A 55 -15.36 13.87 1.32
C LEU A 55 -16.35 13.35 2.37
N ALA A 56 -17.56 13.92 2.45
CA ALA A 56 -18.59 13.47 3.40
C ALA A 56 -19.00 12.01 3.17
N GLN A 57 -19.05 11.57 1.91
CA GLN A 57 -19.28 10.17 1.54
C GLN A 57 -18.11 9.28 1.95
N ALA A 58 -16.86 9.70 1.73
CA ALA A 58 -15.67 8.94 2.09
C ALA A 58 -15.46 8.81 3.61
N MET A 59 -16.08 9.68 4.41
CA MET A 59 -16.07 9.62 5.87
C MET A 59 -17.09 8.64 6.44
N GLN A 60 -18.06 8.18 5.65
CA GLN A 60 -18.97 7.13 6.10
C GLN A 60 -18.19 5.82 6.25
N PRO A 61 -18.49 5.00 7.27
CA PRO A 61 -17.93 3.67 7.34
C PRO A 61 -18.27 2.94 6.04
N VAL A 62 -17.26 2.40 5.35
CA VAL A 62 -17.50 1.48 4.25
C VAL A 62 -18.44 0.42 4.79
N GLN A 63 -19.67 0.40 4.27
CA GLN A 63 -20.57 -0.72 4.47
C GLN A 63 -19.86 -1.88 3.80
N THR A 64 -19.14 -2.69 4.58
CA THR A 64 -18.65 -3.98 4.10
C THR A 64 -19.89 -4.79 3.78
N ASP A 65 -20.29 -4.81 2.51
CA ASP A 65 -21.35 -5.69 2.05
C ASP A 65 -20.95 -7.12 2.44
N PRO A 66 -21.70 -7.79 3.33
CA PRO A 66 -21.38 -9.15 3.75
C PRO A 66 -21.33 -10.15 2.57
N SER A 67 -21.86 -9.79 1.40
CA SER A 67 -21.80 -10.60 0.18
C SER A 67 -20.45 -10.57 -0.53
N MET A 68 -19.55 -9.61 -0.26
CA MET A 68 -18.19 -9.66 -0.80
C MET A 68 -17.43 -10.89 -0.25
N TYR A 69 -17.76 -11.32 0.98
CA TYR A 69 -17.24 -12.54 1.60
C TYR A 69 -18.09 -13.79 1.30
N ARG A 70 -19.11 -13.71 0.45
CA ARG A 70 -19.89 -14.88 0.01
C ARG A 70 -19.20 -15.68 -1.10
N TYR A 71 -18.07 -15.22 -1.62
CA TYR A 71 -17.21 -16.05 -2.46
C TYR A 71 -16.30 -16.93 -1.58
N PRO A 72 -16.47 -18.27 -1.59
CA PRO A 72 -15.46 -19.14 -1.01
C PRO A 72 -14.15 -19.00 -1.80
N PRO A 73 -12.97 -19.08 -1.15
CA PRO A 73 -11.70 -19.22 -1.85
C PRO A 73 -11.62 -20.59 -2.52
N MET A 74 -12.30 -20.78 -3.65
CA MET A 74 -12.13 -21.96 -4.49
C MET A 74 -10.89 -21.78 -5.36
N CYS A 75 -9.71 -21.92 -4.74
CA CYS A 75 -8.58 -22.63 -5.34
C CYS A 75 -7.53 -22.95 -4.25
N LEU A 76 -7.95 -23.70 -3.22
CA LEU A 76 -7.07 -24.52 -2.39
C LEU A 76 -7.04 -25.92 -3.00
N THR A 77 -6.40 -26.12 -4.16
CA THR A 77 -5.94 -27.45 -4.61
C THR A 77 -4.91 -27.30 -5.75
N CYS A 78 -3.63 -27.20 -5.40
CA CYS A 78 -2.59 -27.73 -6.29
C CYS A 78 -2.30 -29.14 -5.78
N PRO A 79 -2.44 -30.19 -6.62
CA PRO A 79 -2.17 -31.56 -6.19
C PRO A 79 -0.66 -31.77 -6.01
N ASP A 80 -0.35 -32.49 -4.95
CA ASP A 80 0.94 -33.07 -4.62
C ASP A 80 1.45 -33.88 -5.83
N THR A 81 2.61 -33.51 -6.37
CA THR A 81 3.42 -34.44 -7.17
C THR A 81 4.74 -34.62 -6.44
N THR A 82 4.76 -35.70 -5.67
CA THR A 82 5.91 -36.40 -5.16
C THR A 82 7.09 -36.36 -6.14
N THR A 83 8.20 -35.74 -5.72
CA THR A 83 9.54 -36.20 -6.11
C THR A 83 10.45 -36.09 -4.90
N THR A 84 10.53 -37.23 -4.23
CA THR A 84 11.57 -37.68 -3.31
C THR A 84 12.97 -37.26 -3.77
N HIS A 85 13.69 -36.52 -2.93
CA HIS A 85 14.96 -37.01 -2.39
C HIS A 85 15.33 -36.29 -1.08
N GLN A 86 15.52 -37.12 -0.06
CA GLN A 86 16.13 -36.83 1.24
C GLN A 86 17.51 -36.18 1.01
N SER A 87 18.00 -35.28 1.86
CA SER A 87 18.65 -35.68 3.11
C SER A 87 18.66 -34.58 4.17
N SER A 88 18.34 -35.01 5.38
CA SER A 88 18.45 -34.31 6.65
C SER A 88 19.91 -34.09 7.07
N THR A 89 20.14 -32.98 7.78
CA THR A 89 20.96 -32.83 9.01
C THR A 89 22.32 -33.55 9.08
N SER A 90 23.40 -32.83 9.39
CA SER A 90 23.90 -32.68 10.78
C SER A 90 25.26 -31.97 10.82
N SER A 91 25.56 -31.53 12.04
CA SER A 91 26.70 -30.79 12.55
C SER A 91 28.05 -31.56 12.51
N GLU A 92 29.13 -30.80 12.73
CA GLU A 92 30.42 -31.15 13.34
C GLU A 92 31.71 -31.22 12.49
N HIS A 93 32.67 -30.41 12.95
CA HIS A 93 34.13 -30.65 13.11
C HIS A 93 35.11 -30.68 11.90
N HIS A 94 35.97 -29.64 11.87
CA HIS A 94 37.44 -29.71 11.94
C HIS A 94 38.23 -30.43 10.83
N THR A 95 39.04 -29.69 10.06
CA THR A 95 40.53 -29.78 10.04
C THR A 95 41.13 -29.16 8.77
N VAL A 96 42.30 -28.60 8.99
CA VAL A 96 43.19 -27.76 8.18
C VAL A 96 44.14 -28.62 7.32
N HIS A 97 44.78 -27.99 6.31
CA HIS A 97 45.94 -28.45 5.49
C HIS A 97 45.57 -29.32 4.27
N GLU A 98 46.22 -29.19 3.11
CA GLU A 98 47.49 -28.55 2.72
C GLU A 98 47.37 -28.02 1.28
#